data_AF-A0A7V3KEY7-F1
#
_entry.id   AF-A0A7V3KEY7-F1
#
_cell.length_a   1.000
_cell.length_b   1.000
_cell.length_c   1.000
_cell.angle_alpha   90.00
_cell.angle_beta   90.00
_cell.angle_gamma   90.00
#
_symmetry.space_group_name_H-M   'P 1'
#
loop_
_entity.id
_entity.type
_entity.pdbx_description
1 polymer ?
#
loop_
_entity_poly.entity_id
_entity_poly.type
_entity_poly.pdbx_seq_one_letter_code
_entity_poly.pdbx_strand_id
1 'polypeptide(L)'
;MQELKKHSIGKRTLKILEDLAEALIPSGGPDYPGARDIGLVEKLIERVSIFPRALTALKIFAWAWEFAPLCFLKFRLFTWMKPEKQLKFLEAWEKSRLMSRRWLIMLTKGIFMAGFYNQPLVWEKIGYEPGKCFRAMQDGEKR
;
A
#
# COMPACT_ATOMS: atom_id res chain seq x y z
N MET A 1 -25.12 -15.97 -3.27
CA MET A 1 -24.67 -17.34 -3.02
C MET A 1 -23.24 -17.50 -3.54
N GLN A 2 -22.26 -17.25 -2.67
CA GLN A 2 -20.99 -17.97 -2.56
C GLN A 2 -20.17 -17.24 -1.49
N GLU A 3 -20.40 -17.66 -0.23
CA GLU A 3 -19.34 -17.99 0.74
C GLU A 3 -18.00 -17.26 0.51
N LEU A 4 -17.95 -15.95 0.81
CA LEU A 4 -16.69 -15.30 1.17
C LEU A 4 -16.25 -15.92 2.49
N LYS A 5 -15.55 -17.05 2.37
CA LYS A 5 -14.83 -17.71 3.45
C LYS A 5 -14.12 -16.61 4.23
N LYS A 6 -14.65 -16.42 5.44
CA LYS A 6 -14.23 -15.55 6.53
C LYS A 6 -12.73 -15.69 6.77
N HIS A 7 -11.90 -15.13 5.90
CA HIS A 7 -10.49 -14.95 6.16
C HIS A 7 -10.43 -13.98 7.34
N SER A 8 -10.18 -14.55 8.52
CA SER A 8 -10.27 -13.92 9.84
C SER A 8 -9.20 -12.83 10.00
N ILE A 9 -9.21 -11.81 9.15
CA ILE A 9 -8.55 -10.54 9.42
C ILE A 9 -9.57 -9.72 10.21
N GLY A 10 -9.18 -9.33 11.43
CA GLY A 10 -10.03 -8.51 12.28
C GLY A 10 -10.31 -7.18 11.59
N LYS A 11 -11.54 -6.66 11.75
CA LYS A 11 -11.96 -5.36 11.18
C LYS A 11 -10.96 -4.23 11.49
N ARG A 12 -10.31 -4.30 12.65
CA ARG A 12 -9.28 -3.33 13.06
C ARG A 12 -7.99 -3.44 12.25
N THR A 13 -7.51 -4.65 11.98
CA THR A 13 -6.33 -4.88 11.13
C THR A 13 -6.58 -4.37 9.72
N LEU A 14 -7.77 -4.63 9.17
CA LEU A 14 -8.18 -4.14 7.86
C LEU A 14 -8.19 -2.61 7.83
N LYS A 15 -8.79 -1.95 8.83
CA LYS A 15 -8.77 -0.48 8.95
C LYS A 15 -7.35 0.09 9.01
N ILE A 16 -6.43 -0.53 9.76
CA ILE A 16 -5.04 -0.06 9.84
C ILE A 16 -4.38 -0.11 8.46
N LEU A 17 -4.57 -1.21 7.72
CA LEU A 17 -4.02 -1.37 6.39
C LEU A 17 -4.64 -0.39 5.38
N GLU A 18 -5.95 -0.13 5.47
CA GLU A 18 -6.62 0.90 4.66
C GLU A 18 -6.06 2.30 4.94
N ASP A 19 -6.00 2.70 6.20
CA ASP A 19 -5.50 4.02 6.59
C ASP A 19 -4.02 4.19 6.18
N LEU A 20 -3.22 3.11 6.22
CA LEU A 20 -1.83 3.12 5.71
C LEU A 20 -1.77 3.23 4.18
N ALA A 21 -2.59 2.46 3.46
CA ALA A 21 -2.60 2.47 2.01
C ALA A 21 -3.06 3.83 1.47
N GLU A 22 -4.08 4.42 2.09
CA GLU A 22 -4.59 5.75 1.76
C GLU A 22 -3.57 6.85 2.09
N ALA A 23 -2.86 6.74 3.22
CA ALA A 23 -1.80 7.70 3.56
C ALA A 23 -0.61 7.65 2.58
N LEU A 24 -0.36 6.51 1.93
CA LEU A 24 0.73 6.33 0.97
C LEU A 24 0.32 6.64 -0.46
N ILE A 25 -0.90 6.28 -0.85
CA ILE A 25 -1.46 6.47 -2.19
C ILE A 25 -2.84 7.13 -2.01
N PRO A 26 -2.85 8.44 -1.68
CA PRO A 26 -4.10 9.18 -1.56
C PRO A 26 -4.76 9.31 -2.92
N SER A 27 -6.10 9.41 -2.93
CA SER A 27 -6.84 9.70 -4.16
C SER A 27 -6.41 11.07 -4.73
N GLY A 28 -6.00 11.09 -6.00
CA GLY A 28 -5.51 12.29 -6.69
C GLY A 28 -6.61 13.13 -7.34
N GLY A 29 -7.88 12.74 -7.17
CA GLY A 29 -9.04 13.35 -7.82
C GLY A 29 -9.83 12.33 -8.65
N PRO A 30 -10.87 12.78 -9.38
CA PRO A 30 -11.82 11.91 -10.10
C PRO A 30 -11.16 10.96 -11.10
N ASP A 31 -10.03 11.38 -11.68
CA ASP A 31 -9.32 10.63 -12.71
C ASP A 31 -8.21 9.70 -12.16
N TYR A 32 -7.81 9.88 -10.90
CA TYR A 32 -6.69 9.18 -10.26
C TYR A 32 -7.16 8.45 -9.00
N PRO A 33 -7.63 7.20 -9.14
CA PRO A 33 -8.18 6.44 -8.01
C PRO A 33 -7.10 6.20 -6.94
N GLY A 34 -7.48 6.41 -5.68
CA GLY A 34 -6.63 6.14 -4.52
C GLY A 34 -6.60 4.67 -4.14
N ALA A 35 -5.77 4.31 -3.15
CA ALA A 35 -5.70 2.93 -2.66
C ALA A 35 -7.05 2.40 -2.15
N ARG A 36 -7.86 3.28 -1.53
CA ARG A 36 -9.19 2.91 -1.03
C ARG A 36 -10.22 2.70 -2.14
N ASP A 37 -10.15 3.50 -3.20
CA ASP A 37 -11.11 3.44 -4.31
C ASP A 37 -11.03 2.12 -5.09
N ILE A 38 -9.84 1.50 -5.13
CA ILE A 38 -9.60 0.26 -5.89
C ILE A 38 -9.79 -1.01 -5.04
N GLY A 39 -10.07 -0.85 -3.74
CA GLY A 39 -10.12 -1.97 -2.79
C GLY A 39 -8.77 -2.69 -2.72
N LEU A 40 -7.68 -1.93 -2.69
CA LEU A 40 -6.32 -2.46 -2.78
C LEU A 40 -6.02 -3.46 -1.66
N VAL A 41 -6.50 -3.15 -0.46
CA VAL A 41 -6.25 -3.93 0.75
C VAL A 41 -7.03 -5.24 0.73
N GLU A 42 -8.29 -5.25 0.28
CA GLU A 42 -9.06 -6.50 0.17
C GLU A 42 -8.42 -7.46 -0.84
N LYS A 43 -7.99 -6.97 -2.00
CA LYS A 43 -7.31 -7.78 -3.01
C LYS A 43 -5.96 -8.32 -2.52
N LEU A 44 -5.24 -7.52 -1.73
CA LEU A 44 -3.98 -7.96 -1.11
C LEU A 44 -4.26 -9.07 -0.09
N ILE A 45 -5.29 -8.90 0.74
CA ILE A 45 -5.72 -9.92 1.72
C ILE A 45 -6.10 -11.21 1.01
N GLU A 46 -6.90 -11.15 -0.06
CA GLU A 46 -7.31 -12.31 -0.86
C GLU A 46 -6.11 -13.05 -1.47
N ARG A 47 -5.12 -12.31 -2.00
CA ARG A 47 -3.89 -12.93 -2.52
C ARG A 47 -3.06 -13.60 -1.44
N VAL A 48 -2.95 -12.97 -0.28
CA VAL A 48 -2.16 -13.46 0.86
C VAL A 48 -2.90 -14.59 1.58
N SER A 49 -4.21 -14.69 1.43
CA SER A 49 -5.04 -15.65 2.15
C SER A 49 -4.81 -17.11 1.76
N ILE A 50 -4.19 -17.32 0.60
CA ILE A 50 -3.68 -18.61 0.13
C ILE A 50 -2.66 -19.20 1.13
N PHE A 51 -1.93 -18.36 1.87
CA PHE A 51 -0.92 -18.78 2.83
C PHE A 51 -1.26 -18.35 4.27
N PRO A 52 -1.63 -19.28 5.17
CA PRO A 52 -2.01 -18.94 6.55
C PRO A 52 -0.92 -18.18 7.33
N ARG A 53 0.35 -18.53 7.12
CA ARG A 53 1.49 -17.84 7.74
C ARG A 53 1.61 -16.39 7.26
N ALA A 54 1.31 -16.13 6.00
CA ALA A 54 1.39 -14.80 5.42
C ALA A 54 0.27 -13.89 5.94
N LEU A 55 -0.94 -14.42 6.17
CA LEU A 55 -2.01 -13.68 6.86
C LEU A 55 -1.62 -13.30 8.29
N THR A 56 -0.98 -14.20 9.03
CA THR A 56 -0.50 -13.90 10.39
C THR A 56 0.60 -12.85 10.36
N ALA A 57 1.55 -12.95 9.43
CA ALA A 57 2.58 -11.93 9.24
C ALA A 57 1.98 -10.56 8.89
N LEU A 58 0.98 -10.51 8.02
CA LEU A 58 0.27 -9.27 7.65
C LEU A 58 -0.45 -8.65 8.85
N LYS A 59 -1.06 -9.46 9.72
CA LYS A 59 -1.65 -8.98 10.99
C LYS A 59 -0.60 -8.37 11.91
N ILE A 60 0.52 -9.08 12.13
CA ILE A 60 1.61 -8.60 12.97
C ILE A 60 2.17 -7.29 12.40
N PHE A 61 2.35 -7.21 11.09
CA PHE A 61 2.80 -6.03 10.39
C PHE A 61 1.85 -4.83 10.57
N ALA A 62 0.55 -5.03 10.40
CA ALA A 62 -0.45 -3.99 10.63
C ALA A 62 -0.41 -3.49 12.09
N TRP A 63 -0.37 -4.40 13.06
CA TRP A 63 -0.27 -4.01 14.47
C TRP A 63 1.05 -3.31 14.80
N ALA A 64 2.17 -3.74 14.19
CA ALA A 64 3.45 -3.05 14.34
C ALA A 64 3.36 -1.60 13.87
N TRP A 65 2.66 -1.32 12.77
CA TRP A 65 2.40 0.04 12.31
C TRP A 65 1.43 0.82 13.19
N GLU A 66 0.39 0.20 13.72
CA GLU A 66 -0.54 0.83 14.67
C GLU A 66 0.17 1.28 15.95
N PHE A 67 1.14 0.48 16.44
CA PHE A 67 1.94 0.77 17.63
C PHE A 67 3.23 1.57 17.34
N ALA A 68 3.67 1.69 16.09
CA ALA A 68 4.90 2.43 15.74
C ALA A 68 4.92 3.88 16.24
N PRO A 69 3.81 4.66 16.19
CA PRO A 69 3.79 6.01 16.73
C PRO A 69 3.81 6.04 18.26
N LEU A 70 3.34 4.98 18.95
CA LEU A 70 3.37 4.90 20.42
C LEU A 70 4.80 4.87 20.97
N CYS A 71 5.73 4.24 20.26
CA CYS A 71 7.14 4.19 20.68
C CYS A 71 7.89 5.53 20.52
N PHE A 72 7.35 6.53 19.78
CA PHE A 72 8.14 7.71 19.39
C PHE A 72 7.40 9.06 19.36
N LEU A 73 6.06 9.10 19.26
CA LEU A 73 5.27 10.32 19.10
C LEU A 73 4.00 10.28 19.97
N LYS A 74 4.08 10.91 21.15
CA LYS A 74 2.95 11.35 21.99
C LYS A 74 1.84 10.30 22.20
N PHE A 75 2.19 9.03 22.47
CA PHE A 75 1.27 7.98 22.89
C PHE A 75 -0.09 7.92 22.15
N ARG A 76 -0.08 8.07 20.81
CA ARG A 76 -1.30 7.96 20.00
C ARG A 76 -1.17 6.86 18.95
N LEU A 77 -2.26 6.14 18.71
CA LEU A 77 -2.34 5.09 17.69
C LEU A 77 -2.33 5.69 16.28
N PHE A 78 -1.81 4.95 15.30
CA PHE A 78 -1.75 5.41 13.91
C PHE A 78 -3.13 5.74 13.33
N THR A 79 -4.10 4.84 13.52
CA THR A 79 -5.49 5.01 13.06
C THR A 79 -6.23 6.17 13.72
N TRP A 80 -5.71 6.72 14.83
CA TRP A 80 -6.31 7.85 15.55
C TRP A 80 -5.72 9.19 15.13
N MET A 81 -4.68 9.19 14.30
CA MET A 81 -4.09 10.40 13.77
C MET A 81 -4.90 10.92 12.58
N LYS A 82 -4.97 12.25 12.44
CA LYS A 82 -5.48 12.88 11.21
C LYS A 82 -4.60 12.45 10.02
N PRO A 83 -5.13 12.34 8.80
CA PRO A 83 -4.38 11.89 7.61
C PRO A 83 -3.12 12.74 7.36
N GLU A 84 -3.20 14.05 7.54
CA GLU A 84 -2.03 14.95 7.42
C GLU A 84 -0.90 14.61 8.42
N LYS A 85 -1.26 14.15 9.63
CA LYS A 85 -0.28 13.75 10.65
C LYS A 85 0.29 12.37 10.38
N GLN A 86 -0.50 11.46 9.79
CA GLN A 86 -0.01 10.17 9.33
C GLN A 86 1.04 10.37 8.23
N LEU A 87 0.78 11.23 7.25
CA LEU A 87 1.74 11.55 6.20
C LEU A 87 3.04 12.14 6.78
N LYS A 88 2.94 13.15 7.65
CA LYS A 88 4.12 13.74 8.32
C LYS A 88 4.91 12.73 9.14
N PHE A 89 4.23 11.76 9.76
CA PHE A 89 4.89 10.67 10.48
C PHE A 89 5.68 9.76 9.54
N LEU A 90 5.08 9.35 8.42
CA LEU A 90 5.72 8.52 7.40
C LEU A 90 6.93 9.24 6.77
N GLU A 91 6.79 10.52 6.43
CA GLU A 91 7.89 11.36 5.93
C GLU A 91 9.03 11.51 6.94
N ALA A 92 8.70 11.66 8.23
CA ALA A 92 9.71 11.73 9.29
C ALA A 92 10.51 10.43 9.41
N TRP A 93 9.86 9.28 9.21
CA TRP A 93 10.53 7.98 9.21
C TRP A 93 11.39 7.75 7.96
N GLU A 94 10.96 8.27 6.82
CA GLU A 94 11.73 8.26 5.58
C GLU A 94 13.00 9.12 5.70
N LYS A 95 12.91 10.30 6.32
CA LYS A 95 14.05 11.21 6.53
C LYS A 95 14.92 10.86 7.73
N SER A 96 14.46 9.96 8.60
CA SER A 96 15.18 9.56 9.83
C SER A 96 16.58 9.01 9.53
N ARG A 97 17.53 9.21 10.46
CA ARG A 97 18.91 8.67 10.34
C ARG A 97 19.02 7.16 10.54
N LEU A 98 18.02 6.56 11.19
CA LEU A 98 18.00 5.11 11.46
C LEU A 98 17.64 4.32 10.21
N MET A 99 18.58 3.48 9.75
CA MET A 99 18.45 2.69 8.52
C MET A 99 17.24 1.75 8.55
N SER A 100 16.98 1.11 9.69
CA SER A 100 15.82 0.22 9.90
C SER A 100 14.48 0.90 9.62
N ARG A 101 14.33 2.19 9.97
CA ARG A 101 13.09 2.95 9.72
C ARG A 101 12.87 3.22 8.24
N ARG A 102 13.96 3.56 7.53
CA ARG A 102 13.92 3.76 6.07
C ARG A 102 13.54 2.47 5.36
N TRP A 103 14.14 1.34 5.76
CA TRP A 103 13.81 0.02 5.22
C TRP A 103 12.35 -0.36 5.47
N LEU A 104 11.82 -0.12 6.67
CA LEU A 104 10.41 -0.40 6.96
C LEU A 104 9.46 0.43 6.09
N ILE A 105 9.71 1.73 5.92
CA ILE A 105 8.91 2.59 5.03
C ILE A 105 9.03 2.11 3.58
N MET A 106 10.24 1.80 3.12
CA MET A 106 10.50 1.35 1.76
C MET A 106 9.79 0.02 1.45
N LEU A 107 9.86 -0.96 2.37
CA LEU A 107 9.14 -2.22 2.24
C LEU A 107 7.63 -2.00 2.19
N THR A 108 7.11 -1.13 3.05
CA THR A 108 5.68 -0.80 3.12
C THR A 108 5.22 -0.18 1.80
N LYS A 109 5.92 0.85 1.32
CA LYS A 109 5.68 1.47 0.01
C LYS A 109 5.75 0.42 -1.11
N GLY A 110 6.79 -0.42 -1.11
CA GLY A 110 6.98 -1.47 -2.11
C GLY A 110 5.80 -2.43 -2.19
N ILE A 111 5.28 -2.91 -1.06
CA ILE A 111 4.12 -3.83 -1.01
C ILE A 111 2.86 -3.16 -1.59
N PHE A 112 2.54 -1.95 -1.13
CA PHE A 112 1.33 -1.26 -1.59
C PHE A 112 1.44 -0.81 -3.05
N MET A 113 2.58 -0.26 -3.47
CA MET A 113 2.82 0.14 -4.85
C MET A 113 2.81 -1.07 -5.79
N ALA A 114 3.42 -2.19 -5.42
CA ALA A 114 3.37 -3.41 -6.21
C ALA A 114 1.93 -3.91 -6.37
N GLY A 115 1.11 -3.85 -5.32
CA GLY A 115 -0.30 -4.19 -5.40
C GLY A 115 -1.10 -3.23 -6.30
N PHE A 116 -0.80 -1.93 -6.20
CA PHE A 116 -1.50 -0.87 -6.94
C PHE A 116 -1.19 -0.93 -8.43
N TYR A 117 0.09 -0.99 -8.81
CA TYR A 117 0.52 -1.11 -10.20
C TYR A 117 0.24 -2.47 -10.81
N ASN A 118 -0.23 -3.45 -10.04
CA ASN A 118 -0.70 -4.73 -10.59
C ASN A 118 -2.20 -4.70 -10.95
N GLN A 119 -2.85 -3.53 -10.89
CA GLN A 119 -4.26 -3.36 -11.24
C GLN A 119 -4.41 -2.92 -12.70
N PRO A 120 -5.24 -3.59 -13.52
CA PRO A 120 -5.52 -3.17 -14.90
C PRO A 120 -6.09 -1.75 -15.01
N LEU A 121 -6.89 -1.33 -14.02
CA LEU A 121 -7.43 0.05 -13.94
C LEU A 121 -6.32 1.10 -13.86
N VAL A 122 -5.22 0.78 -13.17
CA VAL A 122 -4.07 1.68 -13.06
C VAL A 122 -3.29 1.69 -14.37
N TRP A 123 -3.17 0.55 -15.06
CA TRP A 123 -2.50 0.44 -16.35
C TRP A 123 -3.08 1.38 -17.40
N GLU A 124 -4.41 1.42 -17.52
CA GLU A 124 -5.09 2.33 -18.44
C GLU A 124 -4.78 3.80 -18.13
N LYS A 125 -4.80 4.16 -16.85
CA LYS A 125 -4.57 5.55 -16.40
C LYS A 125 -3.12 6.00 -16.55
N ILE A 126 -2.14 5.10 -16.44
CA ILE A 126 -0.73 5.42 -16.65
C ILE A 126 -0.27 5.22 -18.11
N GLY A 127 -1.18 4.83 -19.02
CA GLY A 127 -0.86 4.54 -20.41
C GLY A 127 0.00 3.27 -20.60
N TYR A 128 -0.04 2.35 -19.65
CA TYR A 128 0.64 1.06 -19.75
C TYR A 128 -0.24 0.05 -20.47
N GLU A 129 0.26 -0.47 -21.60
CA GLU A 129 -0.42 -1.52 -22.35
C GLU A 129 0.34 -2.86 -22.17
N PRO A 130 -0.26 -3.87 -21.53
CA PRO A 130 0.42 -5.14 -21.30
C PRO A 130 0.79 -5.81 -22.62
N GLY A 131 2.05 -6.21 -22.75
CA GLY A 131 2.58 -6.89 -23.95
C GLY A 131 3.09 -5.95 -25.05
N LYS A 132 2.86 -4.64 -24.96
CA LYS A 132 3.51 -3.65 -25.82
C LYS A 132 4.77 -3.15 -25.12
N CYS A 133 5.88 -3.83 -25.35
CA CYS A 133 7.18 -3.27 -24.97
C CYS A 133 7.43 -2.00 -25.79
N PHE A 134 7.72 -0.89 -25.11
CA PHE A 134 8.20 0.32 -25.76
C PHE A 134 9.58 0.00 -26.36
N ARG A 135 9.61 -0.45 -27.61
CA ARG A 135 10.84 -0.54 -28.38
C ARG A 135 11.21 0.90 -28.65
N ALA A 136 12.30 1.39 -28.05
CA ALA A 136 12.85 2.67 -28.46
C ALA A 136 13.00 2.63 -29.98
N MET A 137 12.33 3.56 -30.67
CA MET A 137 12.47 3.72 -32.11
C MET A 137 13.97 3.81 -32.37
N GLN A 138 14.55 2.84 -33.08
CA GLN A 138 15.92 3.00 -33.54
C GLN A 138 15.87 4.15 -34.53
N ASP A 139 16.29 5.34 -34.10
CA ASP A 139 16.63 6.46 -34.98
C ASP A 139 17.76 5.98 -35.89
N GLY A 140 17.37 5.35 -37.00
CA GLY A 140 18.29 4.63 -37.88
C GLY A 140 17.67 4.11 -39.17
N GLU A 141 16.36 4.22 -39.38
CA GLU A 141 15.78 4.01 -40.72
C GLU A 141 15.84 5.31 -41.51
N LYS A 142 17.06 5.72 -41.86
CA LYS A 142 17.31 6.67 -42.95
C LYS A 142 17.91 5.90 -44.13
N ARG A 143 17.06 5.77 -45.14
CA ARG A 143 17.28 5.43 -46.57
C ARG A 143 17.33 3.95 -46.93
#